data_AF-A0A3S0ECQ9-F1
#
_entry.id   AF-A0A3S0ECQ9-F1
#
_cell.length_a   1.000
_cell.length_b   1.000
_cell.length_c   1.000
_cell.angle_alpha   90.00
_cell.angle_beta   90.00
_cell.angle_gamma   90.00
#
_symmetry.space_group_name_H-M   'P 1'
#
loop_
_entity.id
_entity.type
_entity.pdbx_description
1 polymer ?
#
loop_
_entity_poly.entity_id
_entity_poly.type
_entity_poly.pdbx_seq_one_letter_code
_entity_poly.pdbx_strand_id
1 'polypeptide(L)' 'MTGQPCFVRVTGTRDARFVEFEFAIGDPELAVELVLCFEQFSQFCATHGVTHLSAAEGARLDYERMKWRYGEPGLDH' A
#
# COMPACT_ATOMS: atom_id res chain seq x y z
N MET A 1 -2.18 1.01 21.00
CA MET A 1 -2.02 0.85 19.53
C MET A 1 -1.81 2.25 19.01
N THR A 2 -0.61 2.55 18.55
CA THR A 2 -0.20 3.89 18.10
C THR A 2 -1.20 4.40 17.06
N GLY A 3 -1.71 5.61 17.22
CA GLY A 3 -2.77 6.20 16.37
C GLY A 3 -2.33 6.58 14.96
N GLN A 4 -1.43 5.79 14.36
CA GLN A 4 -0.94 6.02 13.01
C GLN A 4 -1.91 5.40 12.00
N PRO A 5 -2.26 6.14 10.93
CA PRO A 5 -3.15 5.63 9.89
C PRO A 5 -2.48 4.45 9.18
N CYS A 6 -3.25 3.40 8.92
CA CYS A 6 -2.81 2.26 8.13
C CYS A 6 -3.41 2.34 6.73
N PHE A 7 -2.63 2.03 5.70
CA PHE A 7 -3.04 2.12 4.30
C PHE A 7 -2.92 0.76 3.63
N VAL A 8 -3.87 0.45 2.76
CA VAL A 8 -3.86 -0.77 1.94
C VAL A 8 -4.10 -0.43 0.48
N ARG A 9 -3.33 -1.02 -0.42
CA ARG A 9 -3.55 -0.98 -1.87
C ARG A 9 -3.54 -2.39 -2.43
N VAL A 10 -4.64 -2.82 -3.05
CA VAL A 10 -4.66 -4.12 -3.75
C VAL A 10 -3.94 -3.95 -5.09
N THR A 11 -2.91 -4.75 -5.30
CA THR A 11 -2.08 -4.73 -6.53
C THR A 11 -2.47 -5.85 -7.49
N GLY A 12 -3.11 -6.92 -6.99
CA GLY A 12 -3.53 -8.03 -7.81
C GLY A 12 -4.29 -9.12 -7.06
N THR A 13 -4.66 -10.15 -7.79
CA THR A 13 -5.22 -11.38 -7.22
C THR A 13 -4.60 -12.58 -7.91
N ARG A 14 -4.24 -13.60 -7.12
CA ARG A 14 -3.60 -14.81 -7.61
C ARG A 14 -4.52 -16.03 -7.43
N ASP A 15 -4.70 -16.79 -8.50
CA ASP A 15 -5.54 -18.00 -8.57
C ASP A 15 -6.98 -17.82 -8.05
N ALA A 16 -7.51 -16.59 -8.06
CA ALA A 16 -8.78 -16.22 -7.44
C ALA A 16 -8.93 -16.69 -5.97
N ARG A 17 -7.81 -16.91 -5.27
CA ARG A 17 -7.78 -17.33 -3.86
C ARG A 17 -6.98 -16.40 -2.98
N PHE A 18 -6.00 -15.72 -3.56
CA PHE A 18 -5.10 -14.81 -2.86
C PHE A 18 -5.27 -13.39 -3.37
N VAL A 19 -5.14 -12.44 -2.45
CA VAL A 19 -5.07 -11.00 -2.68
C VAL A 19 -3.61 -10.60 -2.51
N GLU A 20 -3.06 -9.98 -3.54
CA GLU A 20 -1.76 -9.32 -3.51
C GLU A 20 -2.02 -7.85 -3.21
N PHE A 21 -1.38 -7.34 -2.16
CA PHE A 21 -1.61 -5.98 -1.70
C PHE A 21 -0.37 -5.41 -1.03
N GLU A 22 -0.28 -4.08 -1.02
CA GLU A 22 0.69 -3.36 -0.22
C GLU A 22 0.05 -2.82 1.05
N PHE A 23 0.82 -2.80 2.12
CA PHE A 23 0.42 -2.31 3.42
C PHE A 23 1.43 -1.29 3.95
N ALA A 24 0.93 -0.14 4.40
CA ALA A 24 1.74 0.94 4.95
C ALA A 24 1.19 1.40 6.31
N ILE A 25 2.08 1.88 7.18
CA ILE A 25 1.71 2.46 8.49
C ILE A 25 2.30 3.86 8.57
N GLY A 26 1.45 4.85 8.82
CA GLY A 26 1.82 6.26 8.91
C GLY A 26 2.04 6.91 7.55
N ASP A 27 2.90 6.32 6.72
CA ASP A 27 3.28 6.84 5.41
C ASP A 27 2.95 5.83 4.30
N PRO A 28 2.04 6.16 3.34
CA PRO A 28 1.70 5.29 2.22
C PRO A 28 2.86 5.06 1.22
N GLU A 29 3.90 5.90 1.22
CA GLU A 29 5.11 5.67 0.41
C GLU A 29 6.02 4.60 1.01
N LEU A 30 5.89 4.29 2.31
CA LEU A 30 6.65 3.24 2.99
C LEU A 30 5.78 2.00 3.24
N ALA A 31 5.45 1.32 2.14
CA ALA A 31 4.64 0.11 2.16
C ALA A 31 5.45 -1.18 1.95
N VAL A 32 4.97 -2.27 2.54
CA VAL A 32 5.45 -3.65 2.32
C VAL A 32 4.46 -4.41 1.44
N GLU A 33 4.96 -5.23 0.52
CA GLU A 33 4.15 -6.12 -0.32
C GLU A 33 3.80 -7.41 0.44
N LEU A 34 2.53 -7.78 0.44
CA LEU A 34 1.97 -8.91 1.14
C LEU A 34 0.99 -9.70 0.26
N VAL A 35 0.82 -10.98 0.57
CA VAL A 35 -0.13 -11.86 -0.11
C VAL A 35 -0.90 -12.66 0.94
N LEU A 36 -2.23 -12.57 0.93
CA LEU A 36 -3.11 -13.28 1.87
C LEU A 36 -4.31 -13.90 1.15
N CYS A 37 -4.92 -14.93 1.74
CA CYS A 37 -6.23 -15.40 1.28
C CYS A 37 -7.29 -14.30 1.47
N PHE A 38 -8.35 -14.28 0.65
CA PHE A 38 -9.42 -13.27 0.74
C PHE A 38 -10.01 -13.09 2.15
N GLU A 39 -10.30 -14.19 2.86
CA GLU A 39 -10.85 -14.10 4.22
C GLU A 39 -9.86 -13.48 5.21
N GLN A 40 -8.58 -13.85 5.09
CA GLN A 40 -7.51 -13.32 5.95
C GLN A 40 -7.25 -11.84 5.65
N PHE A 41 -7.29 -11.45 4.38
CA PHE A 41 -7.20 -10.05 3.97
C PHE A 41 -8.33 -9.20 4.56
N SER A 42 -9.59 -9.69 4.52
CA SER A 42 -10.72 -8.98 5.12
C SER A 42 -10.56 -8.82 6.63
N GLN A 43 -10.10 -9.87 7.34
CA GLN A 43 -9.83 -9.78 8.78
C GLN A 43 -8.69 -8.82 9.10
N PHE A 44 -7.61 -8.87 8.31
CA PHE A 44 -6.47 -7.98 8.44
C PHE A 44 -6.89 -6.51 8.32
N CYS A 45 -7.70 -6.17 7.31
CA CYS A 45 -8.21 -4.82 7.12
C CYS A 45 -9.03 -4.33 8.32
N ALA A 46 -9.86 -5.20 8.90
CA ALA A 46 -10.67 -4.89 10.07
C ALA A 46 -9.83 -4.73 11.35
N THR A 47 -8.83 -5.58 11.56
CA THR A 47 -7.93 -5.51 12.73
C THR A 47 -7.09 -4.24 12.72
N HIS A 48 -6.61 -3.80 11.55
CA HIS A 48 -5.73 -2.65 11.44
C HIS A 48 -6.45 -1.32 11.14
N GLY A 49 -7.78 -1.34 10.91
CA GLY A 49 -8.55 -0.12 10.62
C GLY A 49 -8.05 0.60 9.38
N VAL A 50 -7.77 -0.14 8.32
CA VAL A 50 -7.03 0.36 7.16
C VAL A 50 -7.86 1.29 6.28
N THR A 51 -7.19 2.24 5.63
CA THR A 51 -7.73 3.06 4.56
C THR A 51 -7.30 2.48 3.22
N HIS A 52 -8.28 2.22 2.34
CA HIS A 52 -8.01 1.72 1.00
C HIS A 52 -7.58 2.87 0.08
N LEU A 53 -6.41 2.75 -0.52
CA LEU A 53 -5.94 3.70 -1.51
C LEU A 53 -6.70 3.50 -2.82
N SER A 54 -7.17 4.61 -3.40
CA SER A 54 -7.74 4.61 -4.74
C SER A 54 -6.67 4.32 -5.79
N ALA A 55 -7.10 3.92 -6.99
CA ALA A 55 -6.21 3.71 -8.12
C ALA A 55 -5.40 4.97 -8.48
N ALA A 56 -6.01 6.16 -8.35
CA ALA A 56 -5.34 7.43 -8.61
C ALA A 56 -4.26 7.75 -7.56
N GLU A 57 -4.53 7.49 -6.28
CA GLU A 57 -3.54 7.63 -5.21
C GLU A 57 -2.39 6.64 -5.36
N GLY A 58 -2.71 5.38 -5.69
CA GLY A 58 -1.72 4.35 -5.99
C GLY A 58 -0.79 4.75 -7.14
N ALA A 59 -1.35 5.22 -8.25
CA ALA A 59 -0.57 5.69 -9.40
C ALA A 59 0.34 6.88 -9.06
N ARG A 60 -0.13 7.81 -8.21
CA ARG A 60 0.70 8.92 -7.72
C ARG A 60 1.87 8.39 -6.89
N LEU A 61 1.62 7.48 -5.96
CA LEU A 61 2.68 6.87 -5.13
C LEU A 61 3.71 6.11 -5.97
N ASP A 62 3.27 5.42 -7.03
CA ASP A 62 4.16 4.73 -7.96
C ASP A 62 5.08 5.71 -8.68
N TYR A 63 4.54 6.84 -9.15
CA TYR A 63 5.33 7.91 -9.76
C TYR A 63 6.34 8.52 -8.78
N GLU A 64 5.91 8.79 -7.54
CA GLU A 64 6.81 9.29 -6.48
C GLU A 64 7.95 8.31 -6.21
N ARG A 65 7.66 7.01 -6.03
CA ARG A 65 8.67 5.96 -5.84
C ARG A 65 9.65 5.82 -7.01
N MET A 66 9.20 6.04 -8.25
CA MET A 66 10.09 6.02 -9.42
C MET A 66 11.15 7.12 -9.34
N LYS A 67 10.82 8.32 -8.83
CA LYS A 67 11.81 9.41 -8.66
C LYS A 67 12.97 9.00 -7.74
N TRP A 68 12.65 8.31 -6.64
CA TRP A 68 13.65 7.82 -5.68
C TRP A 68 14.50 6.64 -6.21
N ARG A 69 13.97 5.84 -7.14
CA ARG A 69 14.68 4.69 -7.74
C ARG A 69 15.78 5.11 -8.72
N TYR A 70 15.66 6.28 -9.33
CA TYR A 70 16.64 6.81 -10.30
C TYR A 70 17.60 7.85 -9.71
N GLY A 71 17.49 8.16 -8.41
CA GLY A 71 18.43 9.05 -7.74
C GLY A 71 18.43 10.48 -8.28
N GLU A 72 17.30 10.98 -8.80
CA GLU A 72 17.15 12.42 -8.98
C GLU A 72 16.78 13.01 -7.62
N PRO A 73 17.70 13.74 -6.94
CA PRO A 73 17.31 14.52 -5.78
C PRO A 73 16.18 15.45 -6.22
N GLY A 74 15.07 15.44 -5.48
CA GLY A 74 13.95 16.33 -5.75
C GLY A 74 14.47 17.75 -5.91
N LEU A 75 14.10 18.42 -7.00
CA LEU A 75 14.49 19.80 -7.26
C LEU A 75 14.09 20.65 -6.04
N ASP A 76 15.10 21.10 -5.29
CA ASP A 76 14.94 22.11 -4.25
C ASP A 76 14.35 23.38 -4.88
N HIS A 77 13.22 23.85 -4.37
CA HIS A 77 12.67 25.17 -4.70
C HIS A 77 13.28 26.24 -3.81
#